data_AF-A0AAV6TH43-F1
#
_entry.id   AF-A0AAV6TH43-F1
#
_cell.length_a   1.000
_cell.length_b   1.000
_cell.length_c   1.000
_cell.angle_alpha   90.00
_cell.angle_beta   90.00
_cell.angle_gamma   90.00
#
_symmetry.space_group_name_H-M   'P 1'
#
loop_
_entity.id
_entity.type
_entity.pdbx_description
1 polymer ?
#
loop_
_entity_poly.entity_id
_entity_poly.type
_entity_poly.pdbx_seq_one_letter_code
_entity_poly.pdbx_strand_id
1 'polypeptide(L)' 'GYKPPDEGPSEYQTIPLNKIEDFGVHCKQYYSLDVSYFKSKLDRRLLDSLWNKYWVNTLSSSSLLTVG' A
#
# COMPACT_ATOMS: atom_id res chain seq x y z
N GLY A 1 16.15 -18.17 18.47
CA GLY A 1 15.69 -16.93 17.81
C GLY A 1 14.91 -16.09 18.79
N TYR A 2 14.84 -14.78 18.56
CA TYR A 2 14.01 -13.85 19.33
C TYR A 2 12.52 -14.24 19.22
N LYS A 3 11.76 -14.15 20.33
CA LYS A 3 10.29 -14.30 20.33
C LYS A 3 9.66 -12.93 20.58
N PRO A 4 8.90 -12.37 19.63
CA PRO A 4 8.19 -11.12 19.87
C PRO A 4 7.13 -11.31 20.98
N PRO A 5 6.83 -10.26 21.77
CA PRO A 5 5.66 -10.26 22.65
C PRO A 5 4.38 -10.50 21.83
N ASP A 6 3.33 -11.03 22.46
CA ASP A 6 2.06 -11.33 21.78
C ASP A 6 1.47 -10.04 21.20
N GLU A 7 1.67 -9.83 19.90
CA GLU A 7 1.21 -8.64 19.19
C GLU A 7 -0.31 -8.75 18.97
N GLY A 8 -0.99 -7.63 19.21
CA GLY A 8 -2.41 -7.49 18.93
C GLY A 8 -2.74 -7.76 17.46
N PRO A 9 -4.03 -7.83 17.10
CA PRO A 9 -4.44 -8.23 15.75
C PRO A 9 -3.80 -7.29 14.71
N SER A 10 -3.02 -7.88 13.79
CA SER A 10 -2.59 -7.19 12.58
C SER A 10 -3.82 -6.74 11.80
N GLU A 11 -3.72 -5.63 11.08
CA GLU A 11 -4.79 -5.16 10.21
C GLU A 11 -5.25 -6.28 9.27
N TYR A 12 -6.55 -6.58 9.28
CA TYR A 12 -7.10 -7.70 8.51
C TYR A 12 -6.94 -7.44 7.01
N GLN A 13 -6.34 -8.39 6.30
CA GLN A 13 -6.23 -8.37 4.85
C GLN A 13 -6.96 -9.56 4.25
N THR A 14 -7.62 -9.37 3.11
CA THR A 14 -8.26 -10.46 2.37
C THR A 14 -7.17 -11.34 1.76
N ILE A 15 -6.89 -12.48 2.40
CA ILE A 15 -5.93 -13.46 1.90
C ILE A 15 -6.65 -14.47 1.00
N PRO A 16 -6.22 -14.64 -0.27
CA PRO A 16 -6.74 -15.70 -1.13
C PRO A 16 -6.59 -17.09 -0.50
N LEU A 17 -7.53 -17.99 -0.78
CA LEU A 17 -7.57 -19.34 -0.18
C LEU A 17 -6.30 -20.15 -0.41
N ASN A 18 -5.64 -19.99 -1.57
CA ASN A 18 -4.39 -20.67 -1.88
C ASN A 18 -3.15 -20.11 -1.15
N LYS A 19 -3.31 -19.06 -0.32
CA LYS A 19 -2.22 -18.38 0.41
C LYS A 19 -2.44 -18.30 1.92
N ILE A 20 -3.61 -18.69 2.42
CA ILE A 20 -3.97 -18.54 3.83
C ILE A 20 -3.12 -19.39 4.78
N GLU A 21 -2.74 -20.60 4.37
CA GLU A 21 -1.91 -21.49 5.19
C GLU A 21 -0.50 -20.93 5.38
N ASP A 22 0.14 -20.52 4.29
CA ASP A 22 1.47 -19.91 4.27
C ASP A 22 1.49 -18.61 5.10
N PHE A 23 0.48 -17.76 4.93
CA PHE A 23 0.33 -16.53 5.71
C PHE A 23 0.26 -16.80 7.22
N GLY A 24 -0.53 -17.80 7.65
CA GLY A 24 -0.70 -18.13 9.08
C GLY A 24 0.58 -18.63 9.76
N VAL A 25 1.47 -19.30 9.03
CA VAL A 25 2.76 -19.80 9.56
C VAL A 25 3.80 -18.69 9.68
N HIS A 26 3.75 -17.71 8.77
CA HIS A 26 4.79 -16.69 8.65
C HIS A 26 4.42 -15.31 9.22
N CYS A 27 3.13 -15.02 9.48
CA CYS A 27 2.69 -13.68 9.89
C CYS A 27 3.29 -13.17 11.21
N LYS A 28 3.72 -14.07 12.10
CA LYS A 28 4.37 -13.73 13.38
C LYS A 28 5.89 -13.54 13.28
N GLN A 29 6.47 -13.72 12.08
CA GLN A 29 7.91 -13.58 11.84
C GLN A 29 8.29 -12.15 11.45
N TYR A 30 7.30 -11.28 11.22
CA TYR A 30 7.46 -9.86 10.92
C TYR A 30 6.40 -9.04 11.66
N TYR A 31 6.60 -7.73 11.70
CA TYR A 31 5.66 -6.77 12.30
C TYR A 31 5.47 -5.59 11.35
N SER A 32 4.27 -5.02 11.35
CA SER A 32 3.96 -3.85 10.53
C SER A 32 4.57 -2.59 11.14
N LEU A 33 5.18 -1.76 10.30
CA LEU A 33 5.63 -0.41 10.67
C LEU A 33 4.56 0.61 10.33
N ASP A 34 4.55 1.71 11.08
CA ASP A 34 3.73 2.87 10.74
C ASP A 34 4.28 3.53 9.45
N VAL A 35 3.40 3.71 8.46
CA VAL A 35 3.77 4.21 7.13
C VAL A 35 3.37 5.67 7.02
N SER A 36 4.35 6.54 6.79
CA SER A 36 4.13 7.96 6.53
C SER A 36 4.64 8.37 5.14
N TYR A 37 3.99 9.38 4.56
CA TYR A 37 4.33 9.88 3.23
C TYR A 37 4.89 11.30 3.32
N PHE A 38 5.94 11.58 2.56
CA PHE A 38 6.45 12.94 2.37
C PHE A 38 6.75 13.19 0.89
N LYS A 39 6.75 14.47 0.50
CA LYS A 39 7.15 14.90 -0.85
C LYS A 39 8.39 15.75 -0.73
N SER A 40 9.47 15.39 -1.43
CA SER A 40 10.66 16.25 -1.49
C SER A 40 10.34 17.56 -2.22
N LYS A 41 11.21 18.57 -2.06
CA LYS A 41 11.05 19.87 -2.73
C LYS A 41 11.06 19.74 -4.26
N LEU A 42 11.82 18.79 -4.80
CA LEU A 42 11.87 18.51 -6.23
C LEU A 42 10.57 17.82 -6.66
N ASP A 43 10.16 16.76 -5.96
CA ASP A 43 8.95 16.00 -6.31
C ASP A 43 7.72 16.90 -6.32
N ARG A 44 7.62 17.83 -5.38
CA ARG A 44 6.53 18.81 -5.34
C ARG A 44 6.48 19.65 -6.62
N ARG A 45 7.61 20.21 -7.05
CA ARG A 45 7.68 21.01 -8.29
C ARG A 45 7.32 20.20 -9.53
N LEU A 46 7.80 18.95 -9.60
CA LEU A 46 7.50 18.06 -10.72
C LEU A 46 6.01 17.69 -10.74
N LEU A 47 5.45 17.30 -9.60
CA LEU A 47 4.03 16.94 -9.46
C LEU A 47 3.12 18.12 -9.79
N ASP A 48 3.45 19.34 -9.36
CA ASP A 48 2.68 20.55 -9.70
C ASP A 48 2.70 20.80 -11.21
N SER A 49 3.87 20.64 -11.87
CA SER A 49 3.98 20.78 -13.32
C SER A 49 3.20 19.71 -14.08
N LEU A 50 3.20 18.47 -13.60
CA LEU A 50 2.42 17.38 -14.18
C LEU A 50 0.93 17.63 -14.00
N TRP A 51 0.52 18.06 -12.82
CA TRP A 51 -0.89 18.34 -12.51
C TRP A 51 -1.46 19.42 -13.44
N ASN A 52 -0.72 20.51 -13.67
CA ASN A 52 -1.11 21.58 -14.58
C ASN A 52 -1.38 21.10 -16.02
N LYS A 53 -0.73 20.01 -16.46
CA LYS A 53 -0.84 19.49 -17.82
C LYS A 53 -1.77 18.29 -17.97
N TYR A 54 -1.90 17.46 -16.94
CA TYR A 54 -2.53 16.14 -17.03
C TYR A 54 -3.78 15.98 -16.16
N TRP A 55 -4.26 17.03 -15.49
CA TRP A 55 -5.47 16.97 -14.64
C TRP A 55 -6.71 16.44 -15.39
N VAL A 56 -6.82 16.70 -16.70
CA VAL A 56 -7.92 16.21 -17.54
C VAL A 56 -7.95 14.68 -17.57
N ASN A 57 -6.79 14.02 -17.59
CA ASN A 57 -6.69 12.56 -17.59
C ASN A 57 -7.18 11.96 -16.26
N THR A 58 -7.01 12.67 -15.14
CA THR A 58 -7.53 12.26 -13.84
C THR A 58 -9.06 12.29 -13.79
N LEU A 59 -9.70 13.21 -14.54
CA LEU A 59 -11.16 13.28 -14.63
C LEU A 59 -11.74 12.31 -15.67
N SER A 60 -10.99 12.02 -16.73
CA SER A 60 -11.44 11.12 -17.80
C SER A 60 -11.17 9.64 -17.50
N SER A 61 -10.38 9.31 -16.48
CA SER A 61 -10.09 7.92 -16.13
C SER A 61 -11.30 7.25 -15.49
N SER A 62 -11.83 6.21 -16.13
CA SER A 62 -12.88 5.36 -15.55
C SER A 62 -12.26 4.12 -14.89
N SER A 63 -12.39 4.04 -13.57
CA SER A 63 -11.90 2.90 -12.75
C SER A 63 -12.63 1.58 -13.07
N LEU A 64 -13.78 1.63 -13.75
CA LEU A 64 -14.60 0.46 -14.05
C LEU A 64 -14.13 -0.34 -15.26
N LEU A 65 -13.37 0.28 -16.17
CA LEU A 65 -12.93 -0.33 -17.43
C LEU A 65 -11.42 -0.60 -17.46
N THR A 66 -10.70 -0.18 -16.43
CA THR A 66 -9.27 -0.45 -16.28
C THR A 66 -9.11 -1.91 -15.84
N VAL A 67 -8.85 -2.79 -16.81
CA VAL A 67 -8.53 -4.20 -16.56
C VAL A 67 -7.18 -4.24 -15.82
N GLY A 68 -7.22 -4.70 -14.58
CA GLY A 68 -6.04 -4.97 -13.74
C GLY A 68 -5.33 -6.26 -14.12
#